data_AF-A0A382QQS4-F1
#
_entry.id   AF-A0A382QQS4-F1
#
_cell.length_a   1.000
_cell.length_b   1.000
_cell.length_c   1.000
_cell.angle_alpha   90.00
_cell.angle_beta   90.00
_cell.angle_gamma   90.00
#
_symmetry.space_group_name_H-M   'P 1'
#
loop_
_entity.id
_entity.type
_entity.pdbx_description
1 polymer ?
#
loop_
_entity_poly.entity_id
_entity_poly.type
_entity_poly.pdbx_seq_one_letter_code
_entity_poly.pdbx_strand_id
1 'polypeptide(L)'
;VENPLRALGSMEEHYLEGRRVYYQNCMPCHGDGLAGRGHYAPGFNPSPASFQDVGTIAQLTESYVFWRVAKGGPGLPNEGAPWNSAMPAWEDFLTEDEIWSVIIFMYEQAGHEPRTWEEEGEEH
;
A
#
# COMPACT_ATOMS: atom_id res chain seq x y z
N VAL A 1 7.10 12.53 1.35
CA VAL A 1 8.42 11.88 1.20
C VAL A 1 8.29 10.80 0.17
N GLU A 2 9.14 10.78 -0.85
CA GLU A 2 9.15 9.72 -1.86
C GLU A 2 9.74 8.43 -1.28
N ASN A 3 9.44 7.29 -1.91
CA ASN A 3 9.94 6.00 -1.49
C ASN A 3 11.47 5.94 -1.68
N PRO A 4 12.28 5.89 -0.61
CA PRO A 4 13.74 5.97 -0.71
C PRO A 4 14.35 4.76 -1.44
N LEU A 5 13.66 3.61 -1.43
CA LEU A 5 14.12 2.39 -2.10
C LEU A 5 14.08 2.49 -3.62
N ARG A 6 13.36 3.47 -4.19
CA ARG A 6 13.43 3.74 -5.64
C ARG A 6 14.78 4.30 -6.09
N ALA A 7 15.54 4.92 -5.19
CA ALA A 7 16.84 5.51 -5.47
C ALA A 7 18.02 4.72 -4.88
N LEU A 8 17.76 3.78 -3.96
CA LEU A 8 18.78 3.05 -3.20
C LEU A 8 18.65 1.56 -3.45
N GLY A 9 19.76 0.85 -3.66
CA GLY A 9 19.75 -0.61 -3.84
C GLY A 9 19.25 -1.07 -5.22
N SER A 10 18.72 -2.29 -5.28
CA SER A 10 18.21 -2.91 -6.51
C SER A 10 16.69 -3.00 -6.50
N MET A 11 16.03 -2.45 -7.53
CA MET A 11 14.58 -2.55 -7.69
C MET A 11 14.09 -4.01 -7.77
N GLU A 12 14.89 -4.92 -8.33
CA GLU A 12 14.54 -6.34 -8.37
C GLU A 12 14.56 -6.95 -6.96
N GLU A 13 15.55 -6.61 -6.14
CA GLU A 13 15.64 -7.09 -4.75
C GLU A 13 14.47 -6.57 -3.92
N HIS A 14 14.17 -5.27 -4.03
CA HIS A 14 13.03 -4.65 -3.33
C HIS A 14 11.68 -5.22 -3.78
N TYR A 15 11.51 -5.49 -5.07
CA TYR A 15 10.31 -6.15 -5.58
C TYR A 15 10.16 -7.57 -5.01
N LEU A 16 11.25 -8.36 -4.97
CA LEU A 16 11.23 -9.73 -4.44
C LEU A 16 10.97 -9.75 -2.93
N GLU A 17 11.52 -8.79 -2.20
CA GLU A 17 11.26 -8.63 -0.78
C GLU A 17 9.82 -8.20 -0.52
N GLY A 18 9.32 -7.23 -1.28
CA GLY A 18 7.93 -6.81 -1.23
C GLY A 18 6.95 -7.94 -1.52
N ARG A 19 7.28 -8.80 -2.49
CA ARG A 19 6.52 -10.02 -2.78
C ARG A 19 6.50 -10.95 -1.57
N ARG A 20 7.65 -11.19 -0.93
CA ARG A 20 7.72 -12.02 0.30
C ARG A 20 6.81 -11.46 1.38
N VAL A 21 6.92 -10.15 1.66
CA VAL A 21 6.11 -9.47 2.67
C VAL A 21 4.62 -9.57 2.34
N TYR A 22 4.21 -9.30 1.09
CA TYR A 22 2.82 -9.35 0.66
C TYR A 22 2.19 -10.73 0.89
N TYR A 23 2.86 -11.79 0.43
CA TYR A 23 2.30 -13.14 0.51
C TYR A 23 2.25 -13.68 1.93
N GLN A 24 3.15 -13.26 2.81
CA GLN A 24 3.15 -13.67 4.22
C GLN A 24 2.11 -12.92 5.06
N ASN A 25 1.86 -11.65 4.74
CA ASN A 25 1.15 -10.74 5.64
C ASN A 25 -0.16 -10.16 5.07
N CYS A 26 -0.16 -9.79 3.78
CA CYS A 26 -1.23 -8.99 3.17
C CYS A 26 -2.23 -9.84 2.37
N MET A 27 -1.72 -10.87 1.69
CA MET A 27 -2.48 -11.75 0.80
C MET A 27 -3.72 -12.39 1.46
N PRO A 28 -3.70 -12.84 2.73
CA PRO A 28 -4.88 -13.44 3.35
C PRO A 28 -6.13 -12.55 3.32
N CYS A 29 -5.96 -11.22 3.29
CA CYS A 29 -7.04 -10.25 3.20
C CYS A 29 -7.17 -9.64 1.79
N HIS A 30 -6.06 -9.25 1.16
CA HIS A 30 -6.08 -8.55 -0.13
C HIS A 30 -6.11 -9.47 -1.37
N GLY A 31 -5.84 -10.76 -1.20
CA GLY A 31 -5.84 -11.77 -2.26
C GLY A 31 -4.56 -11.78 -3.10
N ASP A 32 -4.30 -12.89 -3.80
CA ASP A 32 -3.15 -13.07 -4.69
C ASP A 32 -3.21 -12.16 -5.93
N GLY A 33 -4.42 -11.88 -6.41
CA GLY A 33 -4.65 -10.94 -7.52
C GLY A 33 -4.75 -9.46 -7.13
N LEU A 34 -4.46 -9.09 -5.88
CA LEU A 34 -4.54 -7.69 -5.38
C LEU A 34 -5.95 -7.07 -5.48
N ALA A 35 -7.00 -7.89 -5.51
CA ALA A 35 -8.38 -7.47 -5.76
C ALA A 35 -9.21 -7.22 -4.49
N GLY A 36 -8.61 -7.28 -3.30
CA GLY A 36 -9.34 -7.18 -2.03
C GLY A 36 -10.20 -8.42 -1.72
N ARG A 37 -9.88 -9.56 -2.33
CA ARG A 37 -10.66 -10.81 -2.28
C ARG A 37 -9.87 -11.97 -1.65
N GLY A 38 -9.08 -11.69 -0.63
CA GLY A 38 -8.39 -12.72 0.15
C GLY A 38 -9.38 -13.59 0.93
N HIS A 39 -8.90 -14.73 1.42
CA HIS A 39 -9.70 -15.70 2.17
C HIS A 39 -10.48 -15.07 3.34
N TYR A 40 -9.89 -14.10 4.03
CA TYR A 40 -10.50 -13.42 5.18
C TYR A 40 -11.32 -12.18 4.80
N ALA A 41 -11.29 -11.73 3.54
CA ALA A 41 -11.99 -10.51 3.10
C ALA A 41 -13.49 -10.47 3.46
N PRO A 42 -14.28 -11.56 3.35
CA PRO A 42 -15.70 -11.53 3.70
C PRO A 42 -16.01 -11.22 5.17
N GLY A 43 -15.03 -11.34 6.06
CA GLY A 43 -15.19 -11.06 7.49
C GLY A 43 -15.11 -9.57 7.86
N PHE A 44 -14.80 -8.69 6.92
CA PHE A 44 -14.55 -7.27 7.21
C PHE A 44 -15.55 -6.34 6.53
N ASN A 45 -15.97 -5.31 7.25
CA ASN A 45 -16.75 -4.19 6.72
C ASN A 45 -16.16 -2.88 7.26
N PRO A 46 -15.54 -2.05 6.39
CA PRO A 46 -15.46 -2.18 4.94
C PRO A 46 -14.56 -3.31 4.48
N SER A 47 -14.85 -3.82 3.28
CA SER A 47 -14.01 -4.84 2.63
C SER A 47 -12.61 -4.29 2.36
N PRO A 48 -11.57 -5.16 2.33
CA PRO A 48 -10.23 -4.78 1.91
C PRO A 48 -10.26 -4.12 0.53
N ALA A 49 -9.45 -3.08 0.33
CA ALA A 49 -9.37 -2.37 -0.94
C ALA A 49 -8.85 -3.27 -2.08
N SER A 50 -9.45 -3.12 -3.26
CA SER A 50 -8.87 -3.54 -4.53
C SER A 50 -7.77 -2.57 -4.91
N PHE A 51 -6.68 -3.07 -5.48
CA PHE A 51 -5.58 -2.28 -6.01
C PHE A 51 -5.50 -2.32 -7.54
N GLN A 52 -6.42 -3.05 -8.19
CA GLN A 52 -6.41 -3.26 -9.64
C GLN A 52 -6.94 -2.05 -10.42
N ASP A 53 -7.83 -1.26 -9.82
CA ASP A 53 -8.49 -0.15 -10.51
C ASP A 53 -7.66 1.13 -10.43
N VAL A 54 -7.60 1.90 -11.54
CA VAL A 54 -6.89 3.19 -11.61
C VAL A 54 -7.43 4.25 -10.63
N GLY A 55 -8.64 4.04 -10.10
CA GLY A 55 -9.24 4.87 -9.05
C GLY A 55 -8.77 4.54 -7.62
N THR A 56 -7.86 3.57 -7.45
CA THR A 56 -7.44 3.06 -6.13
C THR A 56 -6.03 3.54 -5.78
N ILE A 57 -5.04 2.65 -5.77
CA ILE A 57 -3.67 2.99 -5.37
C ILE A 57 -2.98 3.95 -6.35
N ALA A 58 -3.37 3.94 -7.63
CA ALA A 58 -2.85 4.89 -8.63
C ALA A 58 -3.25 6.35 -8.31
N GLN A 59 -4.30 6.56 -7.50
CA GLN A 59 -4.70 7.87 -7.00
C GLN A 59 -4.01 8.26 -5.69
N LEU A 60 -2.96 7.56 -5.27
CA LEU A 60 -2.30 7.80 -4.00
C LEU A 60 -0.80 8.01 -4.24
N THR A 61 -0.21 8.88 -3.42
CA THR A 61 1.25 9.00 -3.35
C THR A 61 1.79 7.86 -2.49
N GLU A 62 3.00 7.39 -2.78
CA GLU A 62 3.59 6.29 -1.99
C GLU A 62 3.73 6.64 -0.50
N SER A 63 3.99 7.90 -0.15
CA SER A 63 3.98 8.36 1.25
C SER A 63 2.65 8.14 1.95
N TYR A 64 1.54 8.37 1.25
CA TYR A 64 0.22 8.14 1.84
C TYR A 64 -0.02 6.63 2.01
N VAL A 65 0.36 5.82 1.02
CA VAL A 65 0.23 4.36 1.12
C VAL A 65 1.10 3.82 2.26
N PHE A 66 2.33 4.31 2.41
CA PHE A 66 3.21 3.98 3.53
C PHE A 66 2.56 4.30 4.86
N TRP A 67 2.03 5.51 5.03
CA TRP A 67 1.32 5.90 6.23
C TRP A 67 0.13 4.96 6.52
N ARG A 68 -0.65 4.60 5.48
CA ARG A 68 -1.77 3.66 5.62
C ARG A 68 -1.34 2.27 6.05
N VAL A 69 -0.24 1.75 5.49
CA VAL A 69 0.28 0.43 5.86
C VAL A 69 0.85 0.47 7.28
N ALA A 70 1.68 1.46 7.59
CA ALA A 70 2.31 1.63 8.89
C ALA A 70 1.28 1.75 10.02
N LYS A 71 0.29 2.64 9.87
CA LYS A 71 -0.71 2.91 10.92
C LYS A 71 -1.86 1.91 10.97
N GLY A 72 -2.13 1.20 9.88
CA GLY A 72 -3.27 0.29 9.82
C GLY A 72 -4.60 1.01 10.05
N GLY A 73 -5.54 0.35 10.73
CA GLY A 73 -6.85 0.86 11.10
C GLY A 73 -6.99 1.47 12.50
N PRO A 74 -6.42 0.88 13.56
CA PRO A 74 -6.59 1.38 14.93
C PRO A 74 -6.10 2.82 15.09
N GLY A 75 -6.97 3.70 15.61
CA GLY A 75 -6.60 5.07 15.94
C GLY A 75 -6.42 6.01 14.74
N LEU A 76 -6.84 5.61 13.54
CA LEU A 76 -6.85 6.51 12.40
C LEU A 76 -7.78 7.71 12.61
N PRO A 77 -7.38 8.91 12.14
CA PRO A 77 -8.25 10.07 12.15
C PRO A 77 -9.42 9.87 11.15
N ASN A 78 -10.52 10.59 11.34
CA ASN A 78 -11.74 10.44 10.52
C ASN A 78 -11.48 10.73 9.03
N GLU A 79 -10.49 11.56 8.74
CA GLU A 79 -10.04 11.92 7.39
C GLU A 79 -9.33 10.76 6.69
N GLY A 80 -8.83 9.77 7.46
CA GLY A 80 -8.19 8.56 6.96
C GLY A 80 -9.21 7.51 6.52
N ALA A 81 -10.13 7.86 5.63
CA ALA A 81 -11.16 6.94 5.18
C ALA A 81 -10.59 5.72 4.41
N PRO A 82 -11.10 4.50 4.65
CA PRO A 82 -11.96 4.14 5.78
C PRO A 82 -11.17 4.13 7.10
N TRP A 83 -11.65 4.88 8.10
CA TRP A 83 -11.03 4.98 9.43
C TRP A 83 -11.34 3.74 10.29
N ASN A 84 -12.51 3.13 10.07
CA ASN A 84 -12.84 1.80 10.57
C ASN A 84 -12.21 0.75 9.66
N SER A 85 -10.90 0.57 9.72
CA SER A 85 -10.22 -0.52 9.02
C SER A 85 -9.81 -1.60 10.02
N ALA A 86 -9.87 -2.87 9.61
CA ALA A 86 -9.34 -4.00 10.38
C ALA A 86 -7.85 -4.27 10.10
N MET A 87 -7.22 -3.48 9.23
CA MET A 87 -5.81 -3.63 8.89
C MET A 87 -4.93 -3.39 10.12
N PRO A 88 -3.99 -4.29 10.45
CA PRO A 88 -3.05 -4.10 11.55
C PRO A 88 -2.17 -2.87 11.34
N ALA A 89 -1.69 -2.26 12.43
CA ALA A 89 -0.60 -1.29 12.38
C ALA A 89 0.71 -2.04 12.09
N TRP A 90 1.11 -2.10 10.82
CA TRP A 90 2.25 -2.93 10.41
C TRP A 90 3.59 -2.39 10.89
N GLU A 91 3.67 -1.12 11.32
CA GLU A 91 4.89 -0.56 11.92
C GLU A 91 5.33 -1.29 13.21
N ASP A 92 4.42 -2.01 13.87
CA ASP A 92 4.72 -2.83 15.04
C ASP A 92 5.36 -4.19 14.68
N PHE A 93 5.33 -4.58 13.40
CA PHE A 93 5.70 -5.93 12.94
C PHE A 93 6.72 -5.94 11.79
N LEU A 94 6.77 -4.88 10.99
CA LEU A 94 7.61 -4.75 9.80
C LEU A 94 8.55 -3.56 9.95
N THR A 95 9.73 -3.68 9.35
CA THR A 95 10.65 -2.55 9.18
C THR A 95 10.12 -1.55 8.15
N GLU A 96 10.63 -0.31 8.17
CA GLU A 96 10.26 0.68 7.16
C GLU A 96 10.61 0.21 5.74
N ASP A 97 11.76 -0.45 5.56
CA ASP A 97 12.19 -1.00 4.27
C ASP A 97 11.26 -2.12 3.79
N GLU A 98 10.76 -2.99 4.67
CA GLU A 98 9.77 -4.00 4.32
C GLU A 98 8.43 -3.37 3.89
N ILE A 99 8.00 -2.30 4.57
CA ILE A 99 6.79 -1.55 4.19
C ILE A 99 6.97 -0.86 2.83
N TRP A 100 8.12 -0.22 2.59
CA TRP A 100 8.42 0.37 1.29
C TRP A 100 8.53 -0.67 0.17
N SER A 101 9.11 -1.83 0.48
CA SER A 101 9.25 -2.93 -0.47
C SER A 101 7.89 -3.50 -0.87
N VAL A 102 6.98 -3.72 0.09
CA VAL A 102 5.62 -4.22 -0.25
C VAL A 102 4.83 -3.20 -1.09
N ILE A 103 5.06 -1.91 -0.89
CA ILE A 103 4.46 -0.85 -1.72
C ILE A 103 5.00 -0.92 -3.15
N ILE A 104 6.31 -1.08 -3.34
CA ILE A 104 6.91 -1.32 -4.67
C ILE A 104 6.23 -2.52 -5.32
N PHE A 105 6.18 -3.66 -4.63
CA PHE A 105 5.55 -4.87 -5.16
C PHE A 105 4.08 -4.61 -5.55
N MET A 106 3.30 -3.91 -4.73
CA MET A 106 1.90 -3.63 -5.02
C MET A 106 1.70 -2.82 -6.31
N TYR A 107 2.48 -1.75 -6.50
CA TYR A 107 2.39 -0.92 -7.71
C TYR A 107 2.86 -1.68 -8.96
N GLU A 108 4.03 -2.33 -8.89
CA GLU A 108 4.58 -3.11 -10.00
C GLU A 108 3.65 -4.27 -10.40
N GLN A 109 3.11 -5.00 -9.42
CA GLN A 109 2.25 -6.15 -9.64
C GLN A 109 0.86 -5.76 -10.16
N ALA A 110 0.34 -4.61 -9.75
CA ALA A 110 -0.92 -4.08 -10.25
C ALA A 110 -0.76 -3.36 -11.61
N GLY A 111 0.48 -3.09 -12.04
CA GLY A 111 0.77 -2.36 -13.27
C GLY A 111 0.41 -0.88 -13.20
N HIS A 112 0.48 -0.28 -12.00
CA HIS A 112 0.16 1.13 -11.77
C HIS A 112 1.40 1.92 -11.38
N GLU A 113 1.45 3.19 -11.76
CA GLU A 113 2.42 4.14 -11.23
C GLU A 113 1.80 4.93 -10.06
N PRO A 114 2.57 5.24 -9.00
CA PRO A 114 2.12 6.12 -7.95
C PRO A 114 1.84 7.52 -8.47
N ARG A 115 0.90 8.24 -7.84
CA ARG A 115 0.76 9.67 -8.10
C ARG A 115 2.03 10.39 -7.64
N THR A 116 2.63 11.17 -8.53
CA THR A 116 3.65 12.17 -8.20
C THR A 116 2.97 13.49 -7.91
N TRP A 117 3.57 14.32 -7.04
CA TRP A 117 3.09 15.70 -6.89
C TRP A 117 3.42 16.42 -8.20
N GLU A 118 2.42 16.78 -8.99
CA GLU A 118 2.61 17.87 -9.95
C GLU A 118 2.90 19.12 -9.11
N GLU A 119 4.01 19.81 -9.36
CA GLU A 119 4.08 21.23 -9.03
C GLU A 119 2.86 21.83 -9.71
N GLU A 120 1.86 22.27 -8.93
CA GLU A 120 0.77 23.07 -9.45
C GLU A 120 1.43 24.27 -10.14
N GLY A 121 1.54 24.18 -11.47
CA GLY A 121 2.07 25.23 -12.29
C GLY A 121 1.28 26.48 -11.98
N GLU A 122 2.01 27.53 -11.61
CA GLU A 122 1.53 28.90 -11.50
C GLU A 122 0.40 29.17 -12.50
N GLU A 123 -0.81 29.37 -12.00
CA GLU A 123 -1.88 29.97 -12.79
C GLU A 123 -1.41 31.37 -13.20
N HIS A 124 -1.14 31.54 -14.51
CA HIS A 124 -0.97 32.84 -15.16
C HIS A 124 -2.33 33.48 -15.48
#